data_AF-A0A3D2ERT5-F1
#
_entry.id   AF-A0A3D2ERT5-F1
#
_cell.length_a   1.000
_cell.length_b   1.000
_cell.length_c   1.000
_cell.angle_alpha   90.00
_cell.angle_beta   90.00
_cell.angle_gamma   90.00
#
_symmetry.space_group_name_H-M   'P 1'
#
loop_
_entity.id
_entity.type
_entity.pdbx_description
1 polymer ?
#
loop_
_entity_poly.entity_id
_entity_poly.type
_entity_poly.pdbx_seq_one_letter_code
_entity_poly.pdbx_strand_id
1 'polypeptide(L)'
;MGVLPLQFKDGDSLASLGLTGAETFDITGVEAGITPRMDVACRITFPDGSAKDITLMARIDTANEVDYYRNGGILHYVLRNMVQEAA
;
A
#
# COMPACT_ATOMS: atom_id res chain seq x y z
N MET A 1 8.21 6.11 -7.94
CA MET A 1 7.17 6.90 -7.25
C MET A 1 6.94 6.45 -5.81
N GLY A 2 7.29 5.22 -5.40
CA GLY A 2 7.23 4.83 -3.98
C GLY A 2 5.82 4.79 -3.38
N VAL A 3 4.79 4.82 -4.21
CA VAL A 3 3.38 4.72 -3.80
C VAL A 3 3.05 3.25 -3.60
N LEU A 4 2.33 2.93 -2.53
CA LEU A 4 1.80 1.60 -2.26
C LEU A 4 0.41 1.45 -2.91
N PRO A 5 0.26 0.66 -3.98
CA PRO A 5 -1.05 0.42 -4.56
C PRO A 5 -1.85 -0.55 -3.68
N LEU A 6 -3.06 -0.14 -3.29
CA LEU A 6 -3.97 -0.94 -2.47
C LEU A 6 -5.26 -1.24 -3.23
N GLN A 7 -5.81 -2.43 -3.00
CA GLN A 7 -7.09 -2.85 -3.57
C GLN A 7 -8.02 -3.36 -2.47
N PHE A 8 -9.30 -2.98 -2.54
CA PHE A 8 -10.34 -3.57 -1.70
C PHE A 8 -10.46 -5.09 -1.93
N LYS A 9 -10.69 -5.85 -0.86
CA LYS A 9 -10.93 -7.30 -0.90
C LYS A 9 -12.41 -7.61 -0.65
N ASP A 10 -12.77 -8.87 -0.84
CA ASP A 10 -14.06 -9.43 -0.38
C ASP A 10 -15.31 -8.72 -0.91
N GLY A 11 -15.19 -8.10 -2.10
CA GLY A 11 -16.29 -7.35 -2.73
C GLY A 11 -16.50 -5.94 -2.15
N ASP A 12 -15.60 -5.48 -1.27
CA ASP A 12 -15.63 -4.11 -0.79
C ASP A 12 -15.40 -3.11 -1.91
N SER A 13 -16.12 -2.00 -1.80
CA SER A 13 -16.09 -0.89 -2.72
C SER A 13 -16.43 0.39 -1.98
N LEU A 14 -16.20 1.54 -2.62
CA LEU A 14 -16.63 2.83 -2.09
C LEU A 14 -18.11 2.83 -1.70
N ALA A 15 -18.96 2.23 -2.54
CA ALA A 15 -20.41 2.18 -2.33
C ALA A 15 -20.80 1.25 -1.16
N SER A 16 -20.21 0.04 -1.09
CA SER A 16 -20.53 -0.90 0.01
C SER A 16 -20.03 -0.44 1.37
N LEU A 17 -18.95 0.35 1.38
CA LEU A 17 -18.37 0.92 2.59
C LEU A 17 -18.95 2.29 2.95
N GLY A 18 -19.78 2.89 2.08
CA GLY A 18 -20.38 4.20 2.31
C GLY A 18 -19.37 5.36 2.35
N LEU A 19 -18.25 5.22 1.63
CA LEU A 19 -17.15 6.18 1.69
C LEU A 19 -17.49 7.43 0.88
N THR A 20 -17.26 8.58 1.50
CA THR A 20 -17.55 9.91 0.96
C THR A 20 -16.29 10.68 0.57
N GLY A 21 -15.12 10.23 1.05
CA GLY A 21 -13.83 10.91 0.91
C GLY A 21 -13.49 11.85 2.07
N ALA A 22 -14.38 11.97 3.07
CA ALA A 22 -14.15 12.71 4.31
C ALA A 22 -13.59 11.82 5.44
N GLU A 23 -13.45 10.52 5.19
CA GLU A 23 -12.94 9.55 6.16
C GLU A 23 -11.42 9.64 6.29
N THR A 24 -10.92 9.29 7.48
CA THR A 24 -9.48 9.11 7.73
C THR A 24 -9.14 7.63 7.61
N PHE A 25 -8.08 7.31 6.85
CA PHE A 25 -7.62 5.94 6.62
C PHE A 25 -6.29 5.71 7.31
N ASP A 26 -6.29 4.85 8.32
CA ASP A 26 -5.08 4.39 9.00
C ASP A 26 -4.66 3.05 8.41
N ILE A 27 -3.49 3.03 7.75
CA ILE A 27 -2.93 1.83 7.12
C ILE A 27 -1.84 1.28 8.05
N THR A 28 -2.01 0.05 8.54
CA THR A 28 -1.14 -0.56 9.55
C THR A 28 -0.58 -1.90 9.08
N GLY A 29 0.52 -2.35 9.69
CA GLY A 29 1.14 -3.65 9.38
C GLY A 29 2.06 -3.63 8.17
N VAL A 30 2.32 -2.46 7.60
CA VAL A 30 3.30 -2.25 6.50
C VAL A 30 4.72 -2.00 7.03
N GLU A 31 4.89 -1.65 8.31
CA GLU A 31 6.20 -1.40 8.91
C GLU A 31 7.12 -2.64 8.96
N ALA A 32 6.55 -3.85 9.02
CA ALA A 32 7.30 -5.10 9.01
C ALA A 32 7.91 -5.43 7.62
N GLY A 33 7.59 -4.62 6.61
CA GLY A 33 7.93 -4.84 5.22
C GLY A 33 6.78 -5.47 4.43
N ILE A 34 6.84 -5.29 3.11
CA ILE A 34 5.79 -5.74 2.19
C ILE A 34 6.25 -6.99 1.44
N THR A 35 5.34 -7.94 1.27
CA THR A 35 5.51 -9.10 0.39
C THR A 35 4.52 -9.01 -0.79
N PRO A 36 4.76 -9.76 -1.88
CA PRO A 36 3.84 -9.74 -3.01
C PRO A 36 2.43 -10.15 -2.61
N ARG A 37 1.42 -9.36 -3.00
CA ARG A 37 -0.01 -9.57 -2.70
C ARG A 37 -0.35 -9.69 -1.21
N MET A 38 0.44 -9.03 -0.36
CA MET A 38 0.22 -9.02 1.08
C MET A 38 -1.13 -8.39 1.45
N ASP A 39 -1.78 -8.95 2.47
CA ASP A 39 -2.93 -8.35 3.12
C ASP A 39 -2.47 -7.24 4.09
N VAL A 40 -3.11 -6.09 3.99
CA VAL A 40 -2.80 -4.88 4.76
C VAL A 40 -4.05 -4.48 5.53
N ALA A 41 -3.90 -4.29 6.85
CA ALA A 41 -4.99 -3.85 7.70
C ALA A 41 -5.22 -2.34 7.51
N CYS A 42 -6.48 -1.96 7.32
CA CYS A 42 -6.87 -0.55 7.24
C CYS A 42 -8.03 -0.27 8.19
N ARG A 43 -7.86 0.74 9.04
CA ARG A 43 -8.91 1.27 9.88
C ARG A 43 -9.44 2.56 9.28
N ILE A 44 -10.72 2.60 9.00
CA ILE A 44 -11.43 3.75 8.44
C ILE A 44 -12.16 4.43 9.58
N THR A 45 -11.86 5.71 9.81
CA THR A 45 -12.57 6.54 10.79
C THR A 45 -13.46 7.54 10.04
N PHE A 46 -14.76 7.46 10.28
CA PHE A 46 -15.76 8.30 9.64
C PHE A 46 -15.93 9.64 10.37
N PRO A 47 -16.46 10.68 9.69
CA PRO A 47 -16.68 11.99 10.31
C PRO A 47 -17.65 11.98 11.51
N ASP A 48 -18.53 10.98 11.59
CA ASP A 48 -19.45 10.78 12.72
C ASP A 48 -18.78 10.14 13.95
N GLY A 49 -17.49 9.82 13.85
CA GLY A 49 -16.70 9.16 14.89
C GLY A 49 -16.83 7.63 14.90
N SER A 50 -17.64 7.04 14.03
CA SER A 50 -17.66 5.59 13.84
C SER A 50 -16.36 5.12 13.16
N ALA A 51 -15.98 3.87 13.40
CA ALA A 51 -14.81 3.28 12.79
C ALA A 51 -15.11 1.89 12.24
N LYS A 52 -14.46 1.55 11.13
CA LYS A 52 -14.57 0.24 10.49
C LYS A 52 -13.19 -0.27 10.11
N ASP A 53 -12.88 -1.48 10.55
CA ASP A 53 -11.66 -2.18 10.18
C ASP A 53 -11.93 -3.05 8.94
N ILE A 54 -11.09 -2.89 7.91
CA ILE A 54 -11.14 -3.64 6.66
C ILE A 54 -9.77 -4.21 6.30
N THR A 55 -9.76 -5.20 5.40
CA THR A 55 -8.52 -5.76 4.85
C THR A 55 -8.37 -5.32 3.40
N LEU A 56 -7.20 -4.76 3.07
CA LEU A 56 -6.81 -4.37 1.73
C LEU A 56 -5.73 -5.30 1.20
N MET A 57 -5.61 -5.44 -0.12
CA MET A 57 -4.52 -6.16 -0.77
C MET A 57 -3.50 -5.18 -1.34
N ALA A 58 -2.23 -5.34 -0.96
CA ALA A 58 -1.13 -4.65 -1.62
C ALA A 58 -0.93 -5.20 -3.03
N ARG A 59 -1.15 -4.37 -4.06
CA ARG A 59 -0.97 -4.71 -5.47
C ARG A 59 0.47 -4.58 -5.94
N ILE A 60 1.38 -5.09 -5.12
CA ILE A 60 2.75 -5.39 -5.51
C ILE A 60 2.74 -6.86 -5.91
N ASP A 61 2.85 -7.16 -7.19
CA ASP A 61 2.60 -8.49 -7.75
C ASP A 61 3.89 -9.32 -7.82
N THR A 62 5.06 -8.70 -7.79
CA THR A 62 6.37 -9.40 -7.89
C THR A 62 7.36 -8.99 -6.80
N ALA A 63 8.35 -9.85 -6.52
CA ALA A 63 9.43 -9.53 -5.59
C ALA A 63 10.26 -8.31 -6.05
N ASN A 64 10.51 -8.17 -7.34
CA ASN A 64 11.24 -7.02 -7.89
C ASN A 64 10.51 -5.69 -7.62
N GLU A 65 9.17 -5.69 -7.70
CA GLU A 65 8.37 -4.50 -7.38
C GLU A 65 8.42 -4.14 -5.89
N VAL A 66 8.55 -5.12 -4.99
CA VAL A 66 8.82 -4.87 -3.55
C VAL A 66 10.13 -4.10 -3.40
N ASP A 67 11.18 -4.50 -4.11
CA ASP A 67 12.48 -3.84 -4.05
C ASP A 67 12.42 -2.43 -4.66
N TYR A 68 11.67 -2.24 -5.75
CA TYR A 68 11.42 -0.91 -6.29
C TYR A 68 10.68 -0.02 -5.30
N TYR A 69 9.67 -0.55 -4.60
CA TYR A 69 8.91 0.17 -3.59
C TYR A 69 9.82 0.59 -2.42
N ARG A 70 10.62 -0.33 -1.88
CA ARG A 70 11.59 -0.06 -0.80
C ARG A 70 12.62 1.00 -1.15
N ASN A 71 12.97 1.12 -2.44
CA ASN A 71 13.90 2.14 -2.92
C ASN A 71 13.23 3.48 -3.25
N GLY A 72 11.93 3.67 -2.95
CA GLY A 72 11.20 4.89 -3.30
C GLY A 72 10.87 4.99 -4.80
N GLY A 73 11.00 3.89 -5.53
CA GLY A 73 10.69 3.77 -6.95
C GLY A 73 11.82 3.17 -7.79
N ILE A 74 11.44 2.74 -8.99
CA ILE A 74 12.33 2.08 -9.95
C ILE A 74 13.53 2.94 -10.36
N LEU A 75 13.35 4.25 -10.56
CA LEU A 75 14.44 5.13 -10.98
C LEU A 75 15.57 5.18 -9.93
N HIS A 76 15.21 5.34 -8.66
CA HIS A 76 16.19 5.34 -7.57
C HIS A 76 16.89 3.99 -7.44
N TYR A 77 16.16 2.89 -7.60
CA TYR A 77 16.74 1.54 -7.61
C TYR A 77 17.79 1.39 -8.72
N VAL A 78 17.45 1.74 -9.96
CA VAL A 78 18.35 1.62 -11.12
C VAL A 78 19.58 2.51 -10.95
N LEU A 79 19.40 3.79 -10.58
CA LEU A 79 20.53 4.72 -10.41
C LEU A 79 21.50 4.25 -9.32
N ARG A 80 21.01 3.71 -8.21
CA ARG A 80 21.87 3.16 -7.14
C ARG A 80 22.66 1.95 -7.61
N ASN A 81 22.04 1.06 -8.39
CA ASN A 81 22.72 -0.11 -8.94
C ASN A 81 23.81 0.30 -9.94
N MET A 82 23.55 1.28 -10.80
CA MET A 82 24.54 1.79 -11.75
C MET A 82 25.78 2.39 -11.06
N VAL A 83 25.58 3.08 -9.93
CA VAL A 83 26.71 3.61 -9.12
C VAL A 83 27.52 2.48 -8.49
N GLN A 84 26.87 1.39 -8.06
CA GLN A 84 27.57 0.23 -7.50
C GLN A 84 28.32 -0.59 -8.56
N GLU A 85 27.78 -0.71 -9.78
CA GLU A 85 28.47 -1.39 -10.89
C GLU A 85 29.68 -0.60 -11.42
N ALA A 86 29.66 0.73 -11.27
CA ALA A 86 30.75 1.60 -11.70
C ALA A 86 31.91 1.70 -10.68
N ALA A 87 31.75 1.10 -9.49
CA ALA A 87 32.73 1.09 -8.41
C ALA A 87 33.53 -0.22 -8.38
#